data_AF-A0A938SR22-F1
#
_entry.id   AF-A0A938SR22-F1
#
_cell.length_a   1.000
_cell.length_b   1.000
_cell.length_c   1.000
_cell.angle_alpha   90.00
_cell.angle_beta   90.00
_cell.angle_gamma   90.00
#
_symmetry.space_group_name_H-M   'P 1'
#
loop_
_entity.id
_entity.type
_entity.pdbx_description
1 polymer ?
#
loop_
_entity_poly.entity_id
_entity_poly.type
_entity_poly.pdbx_seq_one_letter_code
_entity_poly.pdbx_strand_id
1 'polypeptide(L)'
;MNSADPSTRDLATSRLKLSDELVFAPQQHAGATFYHIELPSKGRFYRVGYPEYVFLSLLDGRTNLAQAVTLSARAMGAAALSQSQAQETALWLLEN
;
A
#
# COMPACT_ATOMS: atom_id res chain seq x y z
N MET A 1 16.96 -21.48 4.56
CA MET A 1 16.13 -20.99 5.69
C MET A 1 16.29 -19.48 5.70
N ASN A 2 15.22 -18.75 5.37
CA ASN A 2 15.26 -17.31 5.09
C ASN A 2 15.36 -16.54 6.42
N SER A 3 16.55 -16.09 6.81
CA SER A 3 16.72 -15.16 7.92
C SER A 3 16.12 -13.82 7.48
N ALA A 4 15.01 -13.41 8.09
CA ALA A 4 14.46 -12.08 7.89
C ALA A 4 15.55 -11.04 8.22
N ASP A 5 15.95 -10.29 7.20
CA ASP A 5 16.92 -9.20 7.30
C ASP A 5 16.42 -8.19 8.37
N PRO A 6 17.25 -7.68 9.29
CA PRO A 6 16.81 -6.74 10.32
C PRO A 6 16.04 -5.53 9.75
N SER A 7 16.44 -5.05 8.57
CA SER A 7 15.75 -4.00 7.81
C SER A 7 14.29 -4.34 7.48
N THR A 8 14.02 -5.61 7.17
CA THR A 8 12.67 -6.11 6.86
C THR A 8 11.79 -6.16 8.11
N ARG A 9 12.38 -6.54 9.26
CA ARG A 9 11.69 -6.54 10.55
C ARG A 9 11.36 -5.13 11.03
N ASP A 10 12.29 -4.19 10.85
CA ASP A 10 12.07 -2.78 11.18
C ASP A 10 10.97 -2.18 10.32
N LEU A 11 10.96 -2.47 9.01
CA LEU A 11 9.89 -2.02 8.12
C LEU A 11 8.52 -2.60 8.49
N ALA A 12 8.45 -3.89 8.85
CA ALA A 12 7.20 -4.54 9.23
C ALA A 12 6.53 -3.92 10.48
N THR A 13 7.34 -3.40 11.41
CA THR A 13 6.86 -2.74 12.64
C THR A 13 6.68 -1.23 12.49
N SER A 14 7.11 -0.66 11.38
CA SER A 14 6.99 0.77 11.07
C SER A 14 5.54 1.19 10.81
N ARG A 15 5.21 2.42 11.23
CA ARG A 15 3.91 3.07 10.97
C ARG A 15 4.08 4.09 9.86
N LEU A 16 3.71 3.70 8.65
CA LEU A 16 3.74 4.59 7.50
C LEU A 16 2.48 5.43 7.46
N LYS A 17 2.63 6.70 7.12
CA LYS A 17 1.52 7.62 6.87
C LYS A 17 1.64 8.12 5.44
N LEU A 18 0.57 7.96 4.66
CA LEU A 18 0.45 8.60 3.37
C LEU A 18 0.43 10.13 3.50
N SER A 19 0.95 10.83 2.49
CA SER A 19 0.84 12.29 2.43
C SER A 19 -0.63 12.70 2.38
N ASP A 20 -1.00 13.72 3.17
CA ASP A 20 -2.36 14.27 3.20
C ASP A 20 -2.73 14.98 1.87
N GLU A 21 -1.75 15.18 0.98
CA GLU A 21 -1.96 15.74 -0.37
C GLU A 21 -2.34 14.68 -1.42
N LEU A 22 -2.27 13.38 -1.09
CA LEU A 22 -2.61 12.33 -2.05
C LEU A 22 -4.11 12.33 -2.34
N VAL A 23 -4.45 12.38 -3.63
CA VAL A 23 -5.82 12.28 -4.11
C VAL A 23 -6.02 10.92 -4.74
N PHE A 24 -7.06 10.20 -4.32
CA PHE A 24 -7.43 8.89 -4.85
C PHE A 24 -8.70 9.02 -5.70
N ALA A 25 -8.62 8.66 -6.98
CA ALA A 25 -9.75 8.67 -7.90
C ALA A 25 -10.01 7.25 -8.44
N PRO A 26 -11.16 6.61 -8.12
CA PRO A 26 -11.52 5.35 -8.73
C PRO A 26 -11.83 5.55 -10.22
N GLN A 27 -11.34 4.63 -11.03
CA GLN A 27 -11.51 4.63 -12.48
C GLN A 27 -11.98 3.25 -12.93
N GLN A 28 -12.93 3.22 -13.86
CA GLN A 28 -13.42 1.99 -14.46
C GLN A 28 -12.99 1.95 -15.93
N HIS A 29 -12.35 0.85 -16.33
CA HIS A 29 -11.98 0.64 -17.72
C HIS A 29 -12.11 -0.84 -18.07
N ALA A 30 -12.82 -1.13 -19.16
CA ALA A 30 -13.06 -2.49 -19.65
C ALA A 30 -13.59 -3.47 -18.57
N GLY A 31 -14.43 -2.98 -17.64
CA GLY A 31 -15.00 -3.79 -16.56
C GLY A 31 -14.09 -4.00 -15.34
N ALA A 32 -12.86 -3.46 -15.35
CA ALA A 32 -11.95 -3.48 -14.21
C ALA A 32 -11.94 -2.13 -13.49
N THR A 33 -11.88 -2.16 -12.15
CA THR A 33 -11.68 -0.96 -11.32
C THR A 33 -10.20 -0.83 -10.96
N PHE A 34 -9.65 0.35 -11.18
CA PHE A 34 -8.32 0.75 -10.74
C PHE A 34 -8.41 2.12 -10.07
N TYR A 35 -7.38 2.48 -9.31
CA TYR A 35 -7.33 3.74 -8.58
C TYR A 35 -6.16 4.55 -9.12
N HIS A 36 -6.46 5.78 -9.55
CA HIS A 36 -5.43 6.78 -9.79
C HIS A 36 -5.08 7.45 -8.45
N ILE A 37 -3.79 7.53 -8.19
CA ILE A 37 -3.22 8.24 -7.06
C ILE A 37 -2.51 9.46 -7.65
N GLU A 38 -2.92 10.64 -7.24
CA GLU A 38 -2.30 11.89 -7.67
C GLU A 38 -1.59 12.52 -6.47
N LEU A 39 -0.38 13.01 -6.70
CA LEU A 39 0.32 13.90 -5.79
C LEU A 39 0.47 15.26 -6.49
N PRO A 40 -0.53 16.17 -6.36
CA PRO A 40 -0.62 17.36 -7.18
C PRO A 40 0.60 18.29 -7.04
N SER A 41 1.14 18.41 -5.83
CA SER A 41 2.31 19.24 -5.52
C SER A 41 3.56 18.85 -6.30
N LYS A 42 3.71 17.56 -6.64
CA LYS A 42 4.83 17.03 -7.43
C LYS A 42 4.47 16.74 -8.89
N GLY A 43 3.21 16.94 -9.30
CA GLY A 43 2.72 16.57 -10.63
C GLY A 43 2.90 15.08 -10.94
N ARG A 44 2.83 14.20 -9.92
CA ARG A 44 3.03 12.76 -10.08
C ARG A 44 1.71 12.01 -10.04
N PHE A 45 1.61 10.98 -10.87
CA PHE A 45 0.43 10.17 -11.03
C PHE A 45 0.82 8.70 -11.03
N TYR A 46 0.06 7.90 -10.30
CA TYR A 46 0.26 6.47 -10.18
C TYR A 46 -1.05 5.73 -10.38
N ARG A 47 -0.96 4.48 -10.83
CA ARG A 47 -2.12 3.60 -10.99
C ARG A 47 -1.91 2.37 -10.14
N VAL A 48 -2.91 2.05 -9.34
CA VAL A 48 -2.91 0.86 -8.48
C VAL A 48 -4.21 0.07 -8.66
N GLY A 49 -4.17 -1.23 -8.36
CA GLY A 49 -5.35 -2.06 -8.32
C GLY A 49 -6.15 -1.86 -7.03
N TYR A 50 -7.29 -2.54 -6.94
CA TYR A 50 -8.11 -2.53 -5.72
C TYR A 50 -7.36 -3.10 -4.49
N PRO A 51 -6.61 -4.22 -4.58
CA PRO A 51 -5.86 -4.75 -3.44
C PRO A 51 -4.83 -3.77 -2.87
N GLU A 52 -4.09 -3.13 -3.75
CA GLU A 52 -3.11 -2.10 -3.39
C GLU A 52 -3.82 -0.91 -2.75
N TYR A 53 -4.92 -0.43 -3.33
CA TYR A 53 -5.70 0.67 -2.74
C TYR A 53 -6.16 0.37 -1.31
N VAL A 54 -6.72 -0.82 -1.07
CA VAL A 54 -7.16 -1.22 0.28
C VAL A 54 -5.97 -1.26 1.24
N PHE A 55 -4.85 -1.83 0.84
CA PHE A 55 -3.64 -1.84 1.67
C PHE A 55 -3.12 -0.42 1.96
N LEU A 56 -3.02 0.44 0.95
CA LEU A 56 -2.58 1.84 1.07
C LEU A 56 -3.50 2.65 1.99
N SER A 57 -4.80 2.42 1.94
CA SER A 57 -5.79 3.12 2.79
C SER A 57 -5.60 2.86 4.29
N LEU A 58 -4.87 1.81 4.66
CA LEU A 58 -4.55 1.46 6.04
C LEU A 58 -3.26 2.13 6.53
N LEU A 59 -2.49 2.78 5.64
CA LEU A 59 -1.24 3.47 6.00
C LEU A 59 -1.53 4.88 6.51
N ASP A 60 -2.09 4.95 7.71
CA ASP A 60 -2.60 6.16 8.38
C ASP A 60 -1.66 6.72 9.47
N GLY A 61 -0.45 6.18 9.59
CA GLY A 61 0.50 6.51 10.67
C GLY A 61 0.14 5.92 12.03
N ARG A 62 -0.99 5.21 12.15
CA ARG A 62 -1.45 4.53 13.37
C ARG A 62 -1.42 3.03 13.22
N THR A 63 -1.60 2.50 12.02
CA THR A 63 -1.50 1.07 11.72
C THR A 63 -0.07 0.77 11.29
N ASN A 64 0.58 -0.22 11.91
CA ASN A 64 1.89 -0.65 11.40
C ASN A 64 1.75 -1.54 10.15
N LEU A 65 2.84 -1.71 9.41
CA LEU A 65 2.81 -2.41 8.14
C LEU A 65 2.27 -3.85 8.24
N ALA A 66 2.72 -4.62 9.25
CA ALA A 66 2.25 -5.98 9.47
C ALA A 66 0.74 -6.05 9.80
N GLN A 67 0.23 -5.08 10.56
CA GLN A 67 -1.20 -4.93 10.83
C GLN A 67 -1.97 -4.60 9.56
N ALA A 68 -1.46 -3.68 8.73
CA ALA A 68 -2.10 -3.31 7.47
C ALA A 68 -2.24 -4.53 6.54
N VAL A 69 -1.20 -5.36 6.43
CA VAL A 69 -1.25 -6.64 5.68
C VAL A 69 -2.29 -7.59 6.25
N THR A 70 -2.35 -7.73 7.57
CA THR A 70 -3.32 -8.62 8.23
C THR A 70 -4.76 -8.14 8.02
N LEU A 71 -5.00 -6.84 8.11
CA LEU A 71 -6.31 -6.23 7.95
C LEU A 71 -6.78 -6.32 6.49
N SER A 72 -5.91 -6.04 5.52
CA SER A 72 -6.23 -6.19 4.11
C SER A 72 -6.52 -7.65 3.73
N ALA A 73 -5.74 -8.61 4.27
CA ALA A 73 -5.98 -10.04 4.11
C ALA A 73 -7.33 -10.48 4.69
N ARG A 74 -7.73 -9.94 5.86
CA ARG A 74 -9.06 -10.21 6.43
C ARG A 74 -10.20 -9.67 5.58
N ALA A 75 -10.00 -8.50 4.95
CA ALA A 75 -11.03 -7.87 4.14
C ALA A 75 -11.20 -8.54 2.76
N MET A 76 -10.12 -9.03 2.14
CA MET A 76 -10.12 -9.47 0.75
C MET A 76 -9.78 -10.95 0.54
N GLY A 77 -9.34 -11.66 1.59
CA GLY A 77 -8.90 -13.04 1.49
C GLY A 77 -7.77 -13.23 0.48
N ALA A 78 -7.96 -14.15 -0.48
CA ALA A 78 -6.97 -14.48 -1.50
C ALA A 78 -6.66 -13.34 -2.49
N ALA A 79 -7.50 -12.29 -2.55
CA ALA A 79 -7.25 -11.13 -3.39
C ALA A 79 -6.35 -10.08 -2.72
N ALA A 80 -5.99 -10.24 -1.45
CA ALA A 80 -5.10 -9.30 -0.76
C ALA A 80 -3.65 -9.43 -1.23
N LEU A 81 -2.86 -8.36 -1.01
CA LEU A 81 -1.42 -8.42 -1.18
C LEU A 81 -0.82 -9.46 -0.24
N SER A 82 0.12 -10.24 -0.75
CA SER A 82 1.03 -11.03 0.07
C SER A 82 1.96 -10.12 0.88
N GLN A 83 2.60 -10.69 1.90
CA GLN A 83 3.55 -9.94 2.73
C GLN A 83 4.71 -9.35 1.90
N SER A 84 5.22 -10.07 0.89
CA SER A 84 6.27 -9.56 0.00
C SER A 84 5.79 -8.37 -0.83
N GLN A 85 4.63 -8.52 -1.48
CA GLN A 85 4.04 -7.44 -2.30
C GLN A 85 3.76 -6.18 -1.48
N ALA A 86 3.29 -6.33 -0.23
CA ALA A 86 3.06 -5.22 0.66
C ALA A 86 4.36 -4.51 1.07
N GLN A 87 5.45 -5.26 1.30
CA GLN A 87 6.77 -4.68 1.60
C GLN A 87 7.35 -3.96 0.39
N GLU A 88 7.28 -4.56 -0.79
CA GLU A 88 7.72 -3.94 -2.05
C GLU A 88 6.93 -2.65 -2.32
N THR A 89 5.60 -2.68 -2.14
CA THR A 89 4.74 -1.49 -2.27
C THR A 89 5.14 -0.40 -1.26
N ALA A 90 5.44 -0.77 -0.03
CA ALA A 90 5.84 0.17 1.02
C ALA A 90 7.21 0.82 0.73
N LEU A 91 8.18 0.05 0.25
CA LEU A 91 9.48 0.58 -0.16
C LEU A 91 9.33 1.54 -1.34
N TRP A 92 8.54 1.16 -2.35
CA TRP A 92 8.24 2.02 -3.49
C TRP A 92 7.63 3.37 -3.09
N LEU A 93 6.72 3.38 -2.09
CA LEU A 93 6.16 4.63 -1.54
C LEU A 93 7.20 5.49 -0.84
N LEU A 94 8.18 4.90 -0.16
CA LEU A 94 9.24 5.65 0.53
C LEU A 94 10.23 6.30 -0.43
N GLU A 95 10.39 5.71 -1.62
CA GLU A 95 11.28 6.21 -2.67
C GLU A 95 10.64 7.32 -3.53
N ASN A 96 9.33 7.56 -3.41
CA ASN A 96 8.55 8.44 -4.29
C ASN A 96 7.92 9.65 -3.55
#